data_AF-A0A841LUA0-F1
#
_entry.id   AF-A0A841LUA0-F1
#
_cell.length_a   1.000
_cell.length_b   1.000
_cell.length_c   1.000
_cell.angle_alpha   90.00
_cell.angle_beta   90.00
_cell.angle_gamma   90.00
#
_symmetry.space_group_name_H-M   'P 1'
#
loop_
_entity.id
_entity.type
_entity.pdbx_description
1 polymer ?
#
loop_
_entity_poly.entity_id
_entity_poly.type
_entity_poly.pdbx_seq_one_letter_code
_entity_poly.pdbx_strand_id
1 'polypeptide(L)'
;MKITVTVTGANQNDQVDFQVSAGNHDASQYGAPVWKINGTSQGNQDNIIIDEGGFTGTTKTYVFETVKPFDFGELSINVVNLEGGPITASYKTEVNGKVETNENVVVAVDQSYSKMFTYRSNK
;
A
#
# COMPACT_ATOMS: atom_id res chain seq x y z
N MET A 1 11.34 1.89 -5.20
CA MET A 1 10.64 1.50 -3.95
C MET A 1 9.66 0.39 -4.28
N LYS A 2 9.52 -0.59 -3.39
CA LYS A 2 8.59 -1.70 -3.53
C LYS A 2 7.78 -1.86 -2.26
N ILE A 3 6.46 -1.88 -2.37
CA ILE A 3 5.52 -2.02 -1.26
C ILE A 3 4.72 -3.29 -1.51
N THR A 4 4.70 -4.19 -0.54
CA THR A 4 3.87 -5.41 -0.57
C THR A 4 2.86 -5.29 0.55
N VAL A 5 1.58 -5.43 0.22
CA VAL A 5 0.48 -5.44 1.19
C VAL A 5 -0.29 -6.74 1.06
N THR A 6 -0.73 -7.30 2.17
CA THR A 6 -1.55 -8.52 2.22
C THR A 6 -2.62 -8.37 3.28
N VAL A 7 -3.86 -8.64 2.90
CA VAL A 7 -5.01 -8.60 3.81
C VAL A 7 -5.70 -9.94 3.79
N THR A 8 -6.07 -10.45 4.97
CA THR A 8 -6.84 -11.67 5.16
C THR A 8 -7.99 -11.41 6.12
N GLY A 9 -9.17 -11.96 5.83
CA GLY A 9 -10.33 -11.93 6.72
C GLY A 9 -11.29 -10.76 6.50
N ALA A 10 -10.97 -9.83 5.60
CA ALA A 10 -11.86 -8.70 5.27
C ALA A 10 -13.04 -9.16 4.40
N ASN A 11 -14.22 -8.63 4.69
CA ASN A 11 -15.44 -8.88 3.96
C ASN A 11 -16.07 -7.56 3.46
N GLN A 12 -17.20 -7.66 2.75
CA GLN A 12 -17.85 -6.52 2.10
C GLN A 12 -18.42 -5.46 3.06
N ASN A 13 -18.51 -5.77 4.36
CA ASN A 13 -18.99 -4.87 5.39
C ASN A 13 -17.84 -4.17 6.12
N ASP A 14 -16.58 -4.49 5.82
CA ASP A 14 -15.39 -3.89 6.44
C ASP A 14 -14.78 -2.78 5.56
N GLN A 15 -14.10 -1.82 6.18
CA GLN A 15 -13.28 -0.84 5.44
C GLN A 15 -11.83 -1.29 5.41
N VAL A 16 -11.23 -1.39 4.22
CA VAL A 16 -9.79 -1.65 4.07
C VAL A 16 -9.23 -0.83 2.92
N ASP A 17 -8.41 0.16 3.23
CA ASP A 17 -7.77 1.02 2.25
C ASP A 17 -6.25 0.97 2.38
N PHE A 18 -5.59 0.81 1.24
CA PHE A 18 -4.16 1.02 1.10
C PHE A 18 -3.91 2.03 0.01
N GLN A 19 -3.24 3.12 0.38
CA GLN A 19 -2.83 4.16 -0.54
C GLN A 19 -1.31 4.22 -0.63
N VAL A 20 -0.78 4.32 -1.83
CA VAL A 20 0.66 4.53 -2.08
C VAL A 20 0.86 5.75 -2.97
N SER A 21 1.86 6.57 -2.62
CA SER A 21 2.25 7.71 -3.45
C SER A 21 3.77 7.79 -3.57
N ALA A 22 4.25 8.37 -4.67
CA ALA A 22 5.67 8.59 -4.93
C ALA A 22 5.88 9.87 -5.72
N GLY A 23 6.96 10.59 -5.43
CA GLY A 23 7.22 11.88 -6.05
C GLY A 23 8.70 12.24 -6.13
N ASN A 24 9.02 13.15 -7.05
CA ASN A 24 10.35 13.74 -7.24
C ASN A 24 10.33 15.24 -6.97
N HIS A 25 11.47 15.79 -6.58
CA HIS A 25 11.66 17.23 -6.49
C HIS A 25 11.60 17.94 -7.86
N ASP A 26 11.88 17.21 -8.94
CA ASP A 26 11.92 17.73 -10.30
C ASP A 26 10.75 17.20 -11.16
N ALA A 27 10.68 17.68 -12.40
CA ALA A 27 9.64 17.30 -13.35
C ALA A 27 9.78 15.86 -13.88
N SER A 28 10.80 15.09 -13.46
CA SER A 28 11.03 13.75 -14.00
C SER A 28 9.88 12.80 -13.68
N GLN A 29 9.04 13.08 -12.68
CA GLN A 29 7.89 12.25 -12.34
C GLN A 29 6.79 12.21 -13.44
N TYR A 30 6.69 13.24 -14.29
CA TYR A 30 5.60 13.35 -15.26
C TYR A 30 5.86 12.61 -16.58
N GLY A 31 4.78 12.33 -17.32
CA GLY A 31 4.85 11.82 -18.69
C GLY A 31 5.23 10.35 -18.81
N ALA A 32 5.32 9.62 -17.70
CA ALA A 32 5.62 8.20 -17.65
C ALA A 32 4.81 7.52 -16.54
N PRO A 33 4.54 6.21 -16.63
CA PRO A 33 4.08 5.43 -15.49
C PRO A 33 4.91 5.70 -14.24
N VAL A 34 4.27 5.77 -13.07
CA VAL A 34 4.97 5.85 -11.78
C VAL A 34 5.08 4.45 -11.16
N TRP A 35 3.97 3.71 -11.21
CA TRP A 35 3.79 2.45 -10.51
C TRP A 35 3.56 1.26 -11.45
N LYS A 36 4.01 0.09 -11.00
CA LYS A 36 3.49 -1.22 -11.41
C LYS A 36 2.68 -1.79 -10.25
N ILE A 37 1.55 -2.42 -10.55
CA ILE A 37 0.78 -3.23 -9.61
C ILE A 37 0.86 -4.67 -10.09
N ASN A 38 1.39 -5.56 -9.24
CA ASN A 38 1.60 -6.98 -9.56
C ASN A 38 2.35 -7.18 -10.89
N GLY A 39 3.35 -6.32 -11.14
CA GLY A 39 4.18 -6.34 -12.36
C GLY A 39 3.60 -5.57 -13.56
N THR A 40 2.32 -5.18 -13.53
CA THR A 40 1.67 -4.47 -14.63
C THR A 40 1.77 -2.96 -14.45
N SER A 41 2.37 -2.26 -15.43
CA SER A 41 2.49 -0.80 -15.44
C SER A 41 1.12 -0.13 -15.39
N GLN A 42 1.00 0.88 -14.55
CA GLN A 42 -0.18 1.73 -14.44
C GLN A 42 0.00 3.00 -15.29
N GLY A 43 -1.06 3.82 -15.38
CA GLY A 43 -0.97 5.13 -16.04
C GLY A 43 -0.01 6.10 -15.34
N ASN A 44 0.03 7.34 -15.82
CA ASN A 44 0.80 8.44 -15.24
C ASN A 44 0.15 9.01 -13.97
N GLN A 45 -0.14 8.15 -13.01
CA GLN A 45 -0.70 8.48 -11.70
C GLN A 45 0.35 8.24 -10.63
N ASP A 46 0.65 9.28 -9.87
CA ASP A 46 1.61 9.31 -8.77
C ASP A 46 1.05 8.74 -7.47
N ASN A 47 -0.28 8.76 -7.33
CA ASN A 47 -1.04 8.16 -6.24
C ASN A 47 -1.88 6.97 -6.72
N ILE A 48 -1.90 5.89 -5.95
CA ILE A 48 -2.74 4.70 -6.16
C ILE A 48 -3.50 4.42 -4.86
N ILE A 49 -4.78 4.09 -4.96
CA ILE A 49 -5.60 3.60 -3.84
C ILE A 49 -6.16 2.24 -4.23
N ILE A 50 -6.03 1.26 -3.34
CA ILE A 50 -6.85 0.04 -3.33
C ILE A 50 -7.80 0.18 -2.15
N ASP A 51 -9.09 0.26 -2.45
CA ASP A 51 -10.18 0.43 -1.49
C ASP A 51 -10.75 -0.92 -1.03
N GLU A 52 -11.83 -0.85 -0.25
CA GLU A 52 -12.55 -2.02 0.29
C GLU A 52 -12.81 -3.10 -0.78
N GLY A 53 -13.20 -2.70 -1.99
CA GLY A 53 -13.54 -3.60 -3.08
C GLY A 53 -12.36 -4.46 -3.53
N GLY A 54 -11.13 -3.95 -3.36
CA GLY A 54 -9.89 -4.68 -3.67
C GLY A 54 -9.50 -5.72 -2.63
N PHE A 55 -10.05 -5.66 -1.42
CA PHE A 55 -9.66 -6.53 -0.30
C PHE A 55 -10.74 -7.47 0.21
N THR A 56 -11.96 -7.38 -0.34
CA THR A 56 -13.02 -8.35 -0.02
C THR A 56 -12.68 -9.80 -0.45
N GLY A 57 -13.12 -10.75 0.38
CA GLY A 57 -13.10 -12.18 0.06
C GLY A 57 -11.94 -12.94 0.72
N THR A 58 -11.26 -13.79 -0.05
CA THR A 58 -10.08 -14.54 0.43
C THR A 58 -8.89 -13.60 0.69
N THR A 59 -7.76 -14.15 1.15
CA THR A 59 -6.48 -13.41 1.20
C THR A 59 -6.17 -12.72 -0.14
N LYS A 60 -5.88 -11.41 -0.07
CA LYS A 60 -5.46 -10.59 -1.21
C LYS A 60 -4.08 -10.02 -0.96
N THR A 61 -3.24 -10.02 -1.99
CA THR A 61 -1.89 -9.47 -1.95
C THR A 61 -1.67 -8.55 -3.15
N TYR A 62 -1.11 -7.37 -2.89
CA TYR A 62 -0.69 -6.43 -3.92
C TYR A 62 0.78 -6.07 -3.74
N VAL A 63 1.49 -6.03 -4.85
CA VAL A 63 2.87 -5.54 -4.94
C VAL A 63 2.89 -4.27 -5.79
N PHE A 64 3.16 -3.14 -5.15
CA PHE A 64 3.39 -1.86 -5.80
C PHE A 64 4.88 -1.67 -5.98
N GLU A 65 5.32 -1.36 -7.20
CA GLU A 65 6.73 -1.13 -7.50
C GLU A 65 6.89 0.13 -8.33
N THR A 66 7.76 1.04 -7.90
CA THR A 66 8.06 2.23 -8.71
C THR A 66 8.87 1.83 -9.94
N VAL A 67 8.55 2.39 -11.12
CA VAL A 67 9.24 2.02 -12.37
C VAL A 67 10.64 2.62 -12.50
N LYS A 68 10.95 3.61 -11.66
CA LYS A 68 12.22 4.31 -11.56
C LYS A 68 12.45 4.78 -10.12
N PRO A 69 13.62 5.33 -9.78
CA PRO A 69 13.85 5.96 -8.48
C PRO A 69 12.94 7.17 -8.28
N PHE A 70 12.46 7.35 -7.04
CA PHE A 70 11.71 8.52 -6.60
C PHE A 70 12.32 9.08 -5.31
N ASP A 71 12.33 10.40 -5.14
CA ASP A 71 12.88 11.08 -3.96
C ASP A 71 12.03 10.80 -2.71
N PHE A 72 10.70 10.68 -2.89
CA PHE A 72 9.71 10.49 -1.83
C PHE A 72 8.80 9.31 -2.10
N GLY A 73 8.33 8.68 -1.03
CA GLY A 73 7.26 7.70 -1.07
C GLY A 73 6.38 7.78 0.16
N GLU A 74 5.14 7.34 0.04
CA GLU A 74 4.20 7.20 1.15
C GLU A 74 3.48 5.85 1.07
N LEU A 75 3.15 5.31 2.24
CA LEU A 75 2.20 4.24 2.43
C LEU A 75 1.20 4.69 3.51
N SER A 76 -0.07 4.80 3.14
CA SER A 76 -1.18 5.03 4.06
C SER A 76 -2.06 3.77 4.13
N ILE A 77 -2.46 3.42 5.35
CA ILE A 77 -3.17 2.20 5.69
C ILE A 77 -4.36 2.60 6.55
N ASN A 78 -5.54 2.12 6.19
CA ASN A 78 -6.74 2.26 6.98
C ASN A 78 -7.50 0.93 6.99
N VAL A 79 -7.82 0.44 8.18
CA VAL A 79 -8.59 -0.79 8.39
C VAL A 79 -9.64 -0.52 9.46
N VAL A 80 -10.90 -0.80 9.16
CA VAL A 80 -12.00 -0.78 10.13
C VAL A 80 -12.70 -2.13 10.04
N ASN A 81 -12.58 -2.93 11.11
CA ASN A 81 -13.24 -4.22 11.21
C ASN A 81 -14.61 -4.01 11.88
N LEU A 82 -15.67 -4.12 11.09
CA LEU A 82 -17.03 -3.81 11.53
C LEU A 82 -17.77 -5.07 12.00
N GLU A 83 -17.42 -6.25 11.49
CA GLU A 83 -18.06 -7.50 11.91
C GLU A 83 -17.23 -8.75 11.58
N GLY A 84 -17.66 -9.90 12.10
CA GLY A 84 -17.09 -11.20 11.75
C GLY A 84 -15.81 -11.53 12.52
N GLY A 85 -14.80 -12.03 11.80
CA GLY A 85 -13.52 -12.46 12.36
C GLY A 85 -12.48 -11.35 12.38
N PRO A 86 -11.30 -11.57 13.00
CA PRO A 86 -10.22 -10.60 12.96
C PRO A 86 -9.68 -10.42 11.54
N ILE A 87 -9.37 -9.19 11.16
CA ILE A 87 -8.68 -8.86 9.91
C ILE A 87 -7.18 -8.81 10.18
N THR A 88 -6.39 -9.49 9.36
CA THR A 88 -4.93 -9.41 9.40
C THR A 88 -4.42 -8.59 8.23
N ALA A 89 -3.77 -7.46 8.52
CA ALA A 89 -3.09 -6.61 7.55
C ALA A 89 -1.58 -6.76 7.71
N SER A 90 -0.89 -7.22 6.67
CA SER A 90 0.57 -7.29 6.61
C SER A 90 1.08 -6.34 5.54
N TYR A 91 2.12 -5.58 5.84
CA TYR A 91 2.72 -4.67 4.87
C TYR A 91 4.22 -4.56 5.06
N LYS A 92 4.91 -4.51 3.92
CA LYS A 92 6.37 -4.40 3.85
C LYS A 92 6.74 -3.36 2.80
N THR A 93 7.65 -2.47 3.15
CA THR A 93 8.22 -1.47 2.24
C THR A 93 9.72 -1.65 2.13
N GLU A 94 10.19 -1.72 0.89
CA GLU A 94 11.60 -1.80 0.52
C GLU A 94 12.00 -0.56 -0.28
N VAL A 95 13.02 0.15 0.21
CA VAL A 95 13.59 1.35 -0.43
C VAL A 95 15.04 1.03 -0.75
N ASN A 96 15.43 1.18 -2.03
CA ASN A 96 16.79 0.90 -2.51
C ASN A 96 17.34 -0.48 -2.07
N GLY A 97 16.47 -1.50 -2.05
CA GLY A 97 16.83 -2.87 -1.66
C GLY A 97 16.91 -3.12 -0.15
N LYS A 98 16.65 -2.12 0.69
CA LYS A 98 16.59 -2.26 2.15
C LYS A 98 15.14 -2.25 2.64
N VAL A 99 14.82 -3.15 3.57
CA VAL A 99 13.53 -3.17 4.27
C VAL A 99 13.46 -2.00 5.24
N GLU A 100 12.54 -1.07 5.02
CA GLU A 100 12.30 0.09 5.90
C GLU A 100 11.06 -0.11 6.78
N THR A 101 10.12 -0.96 6.37
CA THR A 101 8.94 -1.32 7.16
C THR A 101 8.58 -2.77 6.87
N ASN A 102 8.20 -3.52 7.91
CA ASN A 102 7.74 -4.90 7.82
C ASN A 102 6.89 -5.21 9.04
N GLU A 103 5.57 -5.02 8.92
CA GLU A 103 4.65 -5.16 10.04
C GLU A 103 3.49 -6.11 9.68
N ASN A 104 2.95 -6.74 10.72
CA ASN A 104 1.78 -7.58 10.68
C ASN A 104 0.88 -7.15 11.84
N VAL A 105 -0.35 -6.75 11.50
CA VAL A 105 -1.32 -6.19 12.44
C VAL A 105 -2.59 -7.01 12.37
N VAL A 106 -3.11 -7.38 13.54
CA VAL A 106 -4.41 -8.03 13.70
C VAL A 106 -5.39 -7.00 14.26
N VAL A 107 -6.46 -6.73 13.52
CA VAL A 107 -7.54 -5.82 13.89
C VAL A 107 -8.74 -6.67 14.30
N ALA A 108 -9.03 -6.69 15.59
CA ALA A 108 -10.19 -7.42 16.12
C ALA A 108 -11.51 -6.75 15.69
N VAL A 109 -12.62 -7.47 15.84
CA VAL A 109 -13.97 -6.93 15.57
C VAL A 109 -14.22 -5.66 16.41
N ASP A 110 -14.95 -4.72 15.83
CA ASP A 110 -15.25 -3.40 16.40
C ASP A 110 -14.01 -2.51 16.65
N GLN A 111 -12.89 -2.81 16.00
CA GLN A 111 -11.67 -2.01 16.09
C GLN A 111 -11.26 -1.41 14.75
N SER A 112 -10.49 -0.33 14.84
CA SER A 112 -9.86 0.30 13.69
C SER A 112 -8.35 0.41 13.87
N TYR A 113 -7.66 0.48 12.74
CA TYR A 113 -6.23 0.66 12.65
C TYR A 113 -5.92 1.61 11.49
N SER A 114 -5.19 2.67 11.77
CA SER A 114 -4.71 3.58 10.74
C SER A 114 -3.25 3.92 10.98
N LYS A 115 -2.45 3.90 9.92
CA LYS A 115 -1.04 4.27 9.99
C LYS A 115 -0.57 4.83 8.65
N MET A 116 0.32 5.81 8.72
CA MET A 116 0.96 6.41 7.57
C MET A 116 2.47 6.38 7.75
N PHE A 117 3.17 6.02 6.69
CA PHE A 117 4.63 6.00 6.63
C PHE A 117 5.09 6.88 5.48
N THR A 118 6.13 7.66 5.73
CA THR A 118 6.84 8.40 4.68
C THR A 118 8.23 7.84 4.51
N TYR A 119 8.69 7.79 3.27
CA TYR A 119 9.95 7.21 2.88
C TYR A 119 10.73 8.22 2.05
N ARG A 120 12.06 8.22 2.21
CA ARG A 120 12.98 8.99 1.39
C ARG A 120 13.94 8.05 0.72
N SER A 121 14.16 8.25 -0.57
CA SER A 121 15.32 7.66 -1.23
C SER A 121 16.52 8.54 -0.90
N ASN A 122 17.30 8.16 0.11
CA ASN A 122 18.62 8.78 0.29
C ASN A 122 19.42 8.51 -0.99
N LYS A 123 19.75 9.58 -1.73
CA LYS A 123 20.74 9.53 -2.82
C LYS A 123 22.13 9.30 -2.24
#